data_AF-A0A4P8WLQ5-F1
#
_entry.id   AF-A0A4P8WLQ5-F1
#
_cell.length_a   1.000
_cell.length_b   1.000
_cell.length_c   1.000
_cell.angle_alpha   90.00
_cell.angle_beta   90.00
_cell.angle_gamma   90.00
#
_symmetry.space_group_name_H-M   'P 1'
#
loop_
_entity.id
_entity.type
_entity.pdbx_description
1 polymer ?
#
loop_
_entity_poly.entity_id
_entity_poly.type
_entity_poly.pdbx_seq_one_letter_code
_entity_poly.pdbx_strand_id
1 'polypeptide(L)'
;MPRSHPFRISDFVQQIVGGLFVASPLVLTEETWRLADGMQIQHIMLTTAIVFVVGYALLYETDSQHNIGSDSDAGIGGVIPRRFVSLMLVAYLSVGLLAFAFAAPSTFEETPLETLRAVSICAIFSMIGAATADTILGQG
;
A
#
# COMPACT_ATOMS: atom_id res chain seq x y z
N MET A 1 25.91 8.11 14.32
CA MET A 1 24.99 8.70 13.33
C MET A 1 24.40 7.56 12.54
N PRO A 2 23.09 7.25 12.65
CA PRO A 2 22.47 6.32 11.73
C PRO A 2 22.57 6.93 10.33
N ARG A 3 23.11 6.16 9.38
CA ARG A 3 23.23 6.60 7.98
C ARG A 3 21.87 6.39 7.33
N SER A 4 21.31 7.44 6.73
CA SER A 4 20.16 7.28 5.82
C SER A 4 20.62 6.42 4.64
N HIS A 5 20.00 5.26 4.47
CA HIS A 5 20.29 4.39 3.33
C HIS A 5 19.37 4.78 2.17
N PRO A 6 19.91 5.08 0.97
CA PRO A 6 19.08 5.38 -0.20
C PRO A 6 18.19 4.19 -0.53
N PHE A 7 17.00 4.46 -1.07
CA PHE A 7 16.02 3.43 -1.46
C PHE A 7 16.64 2.39 -2.41
N ARG A 8 16.52 1.11 -2.06
CA ARG A 8 17.07 -0.03 -2.81
C ARG A 8 15.96 -0.91 -3.37
N ILE A 9 16.33 -1.78 -4.30
CA ILE A 9 15.43 -2.85 -4.81
C ILE A 9 14.97 -3.79 -3.68
N SER A 10 15.80 -4.01 -2.64
CA SER A 10 15.42 -4.82 -1.48
C SER A 10 14.20 -4.26 -0.76
N ASP A 11 14.15 -2.93 -0.60
CA ASP A 11 13.05 -2.23 0.07
C ASP A 11 11.74 -2.45 -0.71
N PHE A 12 11.80 -2.36 -2.04
CA PHE A 12 10.66 -2.67 -2.92
C PHE A 12 10.17 -4.12 -2.77
N VAL A 13 11.09 -5.10 -2.73
CA VAL A 13 10.74 -6.51 -2.52
C VAL A 13 10.09 -6.72 -1.14
N GLN A 14 10.62 -6.09 -0.10
CA GLN A 14 10.06 -6.16 1.25
C GLN A 14 8.65 -5.57 1.31
N GLN A 15 8.43 -4.42 0.66
CA GLN A 15 7.09 -3.82 0.53
C GLN A 15 6.12 -4.78 -0.15
N ILE A 16 6.53 -5.45 -1.23
CA ILE A 16 5.68 -6.43 -1.94
C ILE A 16 5.33 -7.60 -1.02
N VAL A 17 6.34 -8.19 -0.36
CA VAL A 17 6.14 -9.35 0.52
C VAL A 17 5.22 -8.98 1.69
N GLY A 18 5.46 -7.85 2.33
CA GLY A 18 4.64 -7.35 3.44
C GLY A 18 3.20 -7.06 3.01
N GLY A 19 3.03 -6.38 1.88
CA GLY A 19 1.70 -6.02 1.37
C GLY A 19 0.88 -7.22 0.94
N LEU A 20 1.48 -8.15 0.18
CA LEU A 20 0.82 -9.40 -0.21
C LEU A 20 0.44 -10.23 1.01
N PHE A 21 1.35 -10.39 1.97
CA PHE A 21 1.10 -11.24 3.13
C PHE A 21 -0.14 -10.80 3.91
N VAL A 22 -0.24 -9.50 4.22
CA VAL A 22 -1.35 -8.97 5.02
C VAL A 22 -2.65 -8.87 4.21
N ALA A 23 -2.58 -8.47 2.93
CA ALA A 23 -3.78 -8.30 2.12
C ALA A 23 -4.35 -9.60 1.56
N SER A 24 -3.53 -10.65 1.44
CA SER A 24 -3.94 -11.89 0.76
C SER A 24 -5.19 -12.57 1.32
N PRO A 25 -5.38 -12.72 2.65
CA PRO A 25 -6.57 -13.39 3.13
C PRO A 25 -7.82 -12.56 2.88
N LEU A 26 -7.70 -11.23 2.84
CA LEU A 26 -8.83 -10.31 2.71
C LEU A 26 -9.32 -10.19 1.27
N VAL A 27 -8.41 -10.14 0.29
CA VAL A 27 -8.81 -10.03 -1.12
C VAL A 27 -9.51 -11.30 -1.64
N LEU A 28 -9.34 -12.42 -0.93
CA LEU A 28 -9.88 -13.73 -1.31
C LEU A 28 -11.17 -14.11 -0.59
N THR A 29 -11.71 -13.25 0.27
CA THR A 29 -12.95 -13.54 1.02
C THR A 29 -14.16 -12.86 0.41
N GLU A 30 -15.29 -13.57 0.38
CA GLU A 30 -16.57 -13.07 -0.15
C GLU A 30 -17.04 -11.80 0.58
N GLU A 31 -16.79 -11.70 1.88
CA GLU A 31 -17.21 -10.53 2.68
C GLU A 31 -16.59 -9.22 2.18
N THR A 32 -15.37 -9.26 1.68
CA THR A 32 -14.68 -8.08 1.14
C THR A 32 -15.32 -7.61 -0.16
N TRP A 33 -15.67 -8.54 -1.03
CA TRP A 33 -16.31 -8.24 -2.31
C TRP A 33 -17.74 -7.75 -2.10
N ARG A 34 -18.50 -8.37 -1.19
CA ARG A 34 -19.83 -7.89 -0.81
C ARG A 34 -19.79 -6.48 -0.19
N LEU A 35 -18.73 -6.14 0.53
CA LEU A 35 -18.53 -4.77 1.02
C LEU A 35 -18.22 -3.79 -0.12
N ALA A 36 -17.44 -4.24 -1.11
CA ALA A 36 -17.10 -3.47 -2.31
C ALA A 36 -18.32 -3.18 -3.19
N ASP A 37 -19.23 -4.14 -3.35
CA ASP A 37 -20.50 -3.97 -4.08
C ASP A 37 -21.34 -2.81 -3.52
N GLY A 38 -21.48 -2.76 -2.19
CA GLY A 38 -22.21 -1.69 -1.50
C GLY A 38 -21.56 -0.29 -1.53
N MET A 39 -20.33 -0.16 -2.01
CA MET A 39 -19.60 1.10 -1.96
C MET A 39 -19.95 2.06 -3.10
N GLN A 40 -20.46 3.23 -2.75
CA GLN A 40 -20.47 4.38 -3.66
C GLN A 40 -19.07 5.00 -3.86
N ILE A 41 -18.91 5.81 -4.92
CA ILE A 41 -17.65 6.50 -5.27
C ILE A 41 -17.07 7.32 -4.11
N GLN A 42 -17.94 7.92 -3.27
CA GLN A 42 -17.53 8.71 -2.11
C GLN A 42 -16.74 7.87 -1.09
N HIS A 43 -17.14 6.61 -0.88
CA HIS A 43 -16.44 5.70 0.02
C HIS A 43 -15.06 5.34 -0.53
N ILE A 44 -14.92 5.18 -1.85
CA ILE A 44 -13.62 4.93 -2.50
C ILE A 44 -12.70 6.13 -2.32
N MET A 45 -13.20 7.35 -2.55
CA MET A 45 -12.40 8.56 -2.36
C MET A 45 -11.95 8.71 -0.89
N LEU A 46 -12.87 8.47 0.05
CA LEU A 46 -12.56 8.54 1.48
C LEU A 46 -11.55 7.48 1.92
N THR A 47 -11.75 6.23 1.54
CA THR A 47 -10.81 5.14 1.87
C THR A 47 -9.44 5.37 1.25
N THR A 48 -9.39 5.80 -0.01
CA THR A 48 -8.14 6.19 -0.67
C THR A 48 -7.46 7.34 0.09
N ALA A 49 -8.20 8.38 0.47
CA ALA A 49 -7.65 9.47 1.27
C ALA A 49 -7.08 8.98 2.61
N ILE A 50 -7.76 8.06 3.30
CA ILE A 50 -7.28 7.43 4.53
C ILE A 50 -5.96 6.67 4.29
N VAL A 51 -5.85 5.88 3.21
CA VAL A 51 -4.60 5.18 2.86
C VAL A 51 -3.45 6.16 2.70
N PHE A 52 -3.68 7.27 1.99
CA PHE A 52 -2.64 8.29 1.77
C PHE A 52 -2.24 8.98 3.07
N VAL A 53 -3.22 9.39 3.89
CA VAL A 53 -2.97 10.06 5.18
C VAL A 53 -2.22 9.13 6.14
N VAL A 54 -2.68 7.89 6.31
CA VAL A 54 -2.05 6.92 7.19
C VAL A 54 -0.67 6.50 6.67
N GLY A 55 -0.55 6.24 5.36
CA GLY A 55 0.74 5.90 4.76
C GLY A 55 1.76 7.02 4.90
N TYR A 56 1.32 8.29 4.78
CA TYR A 56 2.18 9.44 5.01
C TYR A 56 2.54 9.59 6.50
N ALA A 57 1.56 9.40 7.39
CA ALA A 57 1.77 9.47 8.84
C ALA A 57 2.75 8.40 9.33
N LEU A 58 2.63 7.13 8.87
CA LEU A 58 3.55 6.05 9.22
C LEU A 58 4.99 6.36 8.76
N LEU A 59 5.13 6.94 7.57
CA LEU A 59 6.45 7.32 7.04
C LEU A 59 7.06 8.47 7.85
N TYR A 60 6.24 9.45 8.26
CA TYR A 60 6.67 10.63 9.01
C TYR A 60 6.89 10.36 10.52
N GLU A 61 6.10 9.49 11.14
CA GLU A 61 6.30 9.10 12.54
C GLU A 61 7.62 8.35 12.71
N THR A 62 7.97 7.52 11.73
CA THR A 62 9.30 6.89 11.63
C THR A 62 10.42 7.93 11.44
N ASP A 63 10.12 9.05 10.76
CA ASP A 63 11.05 10.14 10.48
C ASP A 63 11.37 11.02 11.71
N SER A 64 10.45 11.14 12.69
CA SER A 64 10.72 11.83 13.95
C SER A 64 11.92 11.25 14.72
N GLN A 65 12.34 10.02 14.41
CA GLN A 65 13.57 9.40 14.90
C GLN A 65 14.77 9.47 13.93
N HIS A 66 14.57 9.71 12.63
CA HIS A 66 15.58 9.43 11.59
C HIS A 66 16.05 10.64 10.76
N ASN A 67 15.54 11.85 11.02
CA ASN A 67 16.15 13.10 10.55
C ASN A 67 16.38 13.09 9.02
N ILE A 68 15.34 12.80 8.23
CA ILE A 68 15.35 12.87 6.76
C ILE A 68 15.24 14.36 6.36
N GLY A 69 16.26 15.13 6.69
CA GLY A 69 16.49 16.50 6.23
C GLY A 69 17.51 16.59 5.09
N SER A 70 17.91 15.46 4.50
CA SER A 70 18.90 15.45 3.43
C SER A 70 18.22 15.33 2.07
N ASP A 71 18.44 16.36 1.24
CA ASP A 71 18.06 16.56 -0.17
C ASP A 71 18.11 15.33 -1.12
N SER A 72 18.63 14.18 -0.69
CA SER A 72 18.86 13.00 -1.54
C SER A 72 17.67 12.05 -1.73
N ASP A 73 16.67 12.07 -0.84
CA ASP A 73 15.48 11.19 -0.94
C ASP A 73 14.22 11.91 -1.48
N ALA A 74 14.36 13.19 -1.84
CA ALA A 74 13.32 13.96 -2.51
C ALA A 74 12.96 13.29 -3.86
N GLY A 75 11.70 12.85 -3.95
CA GLY A 75 11.12 12.26 -5.15
C GLY A 75 10.53 13.32 -6.07
N ILE A 76 9.54 12.90 -6.86
CA ILE A 76 8.91 13.69 -7.93
C ILE A 76 8.57 15.10 -7.42
N GLY A 77 9.18 16.12 -8.04
CA GLY A 77 8.92 17.54 -7.73
C GLY A 77 9.55 18.09 -6.45
N GLY A 78 10.41 17.34 -5.75
CA GLY A 78 11.09 17.80 -4.53
C GLY A 78 10.25 17.74 -3.25
N VAL A 79 8.96 17.41 -3.35
CA VAL A 79 8.00 17.47 -2.24
C VAL A 79 7.56 16.09 -1.73
N ILE A 80 7.51 15.07 -2.59
CA ILE A 80 7.00 13.73 -2.23
C ILE A 80 8.16 12.72 -2.13
N PRO A 81 8.34 12.02 -1.00
CA PRO A 81 9.38 10.99 -0.87
C PRO A 81 9.18 9.82 -1.85
N ARG A 82 10.26 9.32 -2.45
CA ARG A 82 10.19 8.16 -3.38
C ARG A 82 9.63 6.91 -2.72
N ARG A 83 9.97 6.71 -1.44
CA ARG A 83 9.45 5.61 -0.61
C ARG A 83 7.93 5.65 -0.49
N PHE A 84 7.34 6.83 -0.32
CA PHE A 84 5.89 6.98 -0.25
C PHE A 84 5.21 6.59 -1.57
N VAL A 85 5.76 7.04 -2.70
CA VAL A 85 5.25 6.67 -4.03
C VAL A 85 5.36 5.16 -4.26
N SER A 86 6.51 4.56 -3.92
CA SER A 86 6.71 3.11 -3.99
C SER A 86 5.69 2.38 -3.11
N LEU A 87 5.52 2.80 -1.86
CA LEU A 87 4.59 2.21 -0.91
C LEU A 87 3.16 2.23 -1.43
N MET A 88 2.69 3.36 -1.95
CA MET A 88 1.36 3.46 -2.55
C MET A 88 1.23 2.55 -3.76
N LEU A 89 2.20 2.58 -4.68
CA LEU A 89 2.16 1.76 -5.89
C LEU A 89 2.15 0.26 -5.55
N VAL A 90 3.02 -0.18 -4.65
CA VAL A 90 3.10 -1.57 -4.18
C VAL A 90 1.80 -1.96 -3.48
N ALA A 91 1.24 -1.11 -2.62
CA ALA A 91 0.03 -1.43 -1.88
C ALA A 91 -1.15 -1.77 -2.81
N TYR A 92 -1.42 -0.91 -3.80
CA TYR A 92 -2.54 -1.09 -4.73
C TYR A 92 -2.24 -2.15 -5.80
N LEU A 93 -1.05 -2.14 -6.41
CA LEU A 93 -0.72 -3.11 -7.45
C LEU A 93 -0.63 -4.53 -6.91
N SER A 94 -0.10 -4.74 -5.70
CA SER A 94 -0.02 -6.09 -5.12
C SER A 94 -1.41 -6.70 -4.97
N VAL A 95 -2.37 -5.92 -4.48
CA VAL A 95 -3.75 -6.37 -4.31
C VAL A 95 -4.42 -6.61 -5.67
N GLY A 96 -4.29 -5.67 -6.60
CA GLY A 96 -4.87 -5.82 -7.95
C GLY A 96 -4.30 -7.04 -8.68
N LEU A 97 -2.99 -7.26 -8.59
CA LEU A 97 -2.32 -8.42 -9.17
C LEU A 97 -2.79 -9.71 -8.51
N LEU A 98 -3.00 -9.72 -7.20
CA LEU A 98 -3.47 -10.88 -6.46
C LEU A 98 -4.92 -11.23 -6.84
N ALA A 99 -5.81 -10.23 -6.87
CA ALA A 99 -7.19 -10.38 -7.32
C ALA A 99 -7.25 -10.94 -8.74
N PHE A 100 -6.41 -10.42 -9.64
CA PHE A 100 -6.30 -10.90 -11.02
C PHE A 100 -5.74 -12.32 -11.10
N ALA A 101 -4.66 -12.63 -10.37
CA ALA A 101 -3.99 -13.92 -10.37
C ALA A 101 -4.91 -15.06 -9.92
N PHE A 102 -5.80 -14.79 -8.96
CA PHE A 102 -6.78 -15.74 -8.47
C PHE A 102 -8.13 -15.67 -9.16
N ALA A 103 -8.25 -14.88 -10.25
CA ALA A 103 -9.50 -14.71 -10.99
C ALA A 103 -10.68 -14.33 -10.06
N ALA A 104 -10.40 -13.54 -9.01
CA ALA A 104 -11.38 -13.17 -8.01
C ALA A 104 -12.56 -12.37 -8.60
N PRO A 105 -12.36 -11.36 -9.49
CA PRO A 105 -13.47 -10.66 -10.13
C PRO A 105 -14.45 -11.59 -10.86
N SER A 106 -13.93 -12.58 -11.59
CA SER A 106 -14.78 -13.56 -12.28
C SER A 106 -15.43 -14.57 -11.33
N THR A 107 -14.77 -14.88 -10.22
CA THR A 107 -15.29 -15.83 -9.22
C THR A 107 -16.48 -15.24 -8.46
N PHE A 108 -16.44 -13.93 -8.17
CA PHE A 108 -17.49 -13.22 -7.47
C PHE A 108 -18.48 -12.52 -8.42
N GLU A 109 -18.31 -12.66 -9.74
CA GLU A 109 -19.16 -12.05 -10.79
C GLU A 109 -19.20 -10.51 -10.74
N GLU A 110 -18.08 -9.91 -10.37
CA GLU A 110 -17.96 -8.47 -10.09
C GLU A 110 -17.45 -7.69 -11.30
N THR A 111 -17.92 -6.45 -11.45
CA THR A 111 -17.48 -5.53 -12.50
C THR A 111 -16.08 -4.98 -12.25
N PRO A 112 -15.42 -4.38 -13.26
CA PRO A 112 -14.14 -3.69 -13.05
C PRO A 112 -14.21 -2.56 -12.01
N LEU A 113 -15.39 -1.95 -11.83
CA LEU A 113 -15.59 -0.89 -10.84
C LEU A 113 -15.66 -1.46 -9.42
N GLU A 114 -16.38 -2.57 -9.21
CA GLU A 114 -16.37 -3.31 -7.93
C GLU A 114 -14.98 -3.86 -7.61
N THR A 115 -14.25 -4.34 -8.61
CA THR A 115 -12.86 -4.75 -8.44
C THR A 115 -12.00 -3.60 -7.93
N LEU A 116 -12.16 -2.39 -8.48
CA LEU A 116 -11.43 -1.22 -8.00
C LEU A 116 -11.79 -0.87 -6.55
N ARG A 117 -13.07 -0.98 -6.18
CA ARG A 117 -13.55 -0.80 -4.79
C ARG A 117 -12.92 -1.80 -3.83
N ALA A 118 -12.93 -3.09 -4.19
CA ALA A 118 -12.32 -4.16 -3.42
C ALA A 118 -10.81 -3.92 -3.25
N VAL A 119 -10.12 -3.53 -4.33
CA VAL A 119 -8.71 -3.17 -4.29
C VAL A 119 -8.45 -1.99 -3.34
N SER A 120 -9.29 -0.95 -3.37
CA SER A 120 -9.17 0.20 -2.44
C SER A 120 -9.35 -0.20 -0.97
N ILE A 121 -10.27 -1.11 -0.66
CA ILE A 121 -10.46 -1.63 0.70
C ILE A 121 -9.21 -2.38 1.16
N CYS A 122 -8.75 -3.34 0.35
CA CYS A 122 -7.60 -4.18 0.67
C CYS A 122 -6.27 -3.42 0.66
N ALA A 123 -6.17 -2.32 -0.08
CA ALA A 123 -4.96 -1.50 -0.17
C ALA A 123 -4.55 -0.91 1.19
N ILE A 124 -5.50 -0.64 2.10
CA ILE A 124 -5.18 -0.19 3.47
C ILE A 124 -4.31 -1.24 4.19
N PHE A 125 -4.73 -2.50 4.13
CA PHE A 125 -4.05 -3.61 4.79
C PHE A 125 -2.71 -3.95 4.11
N SER A 126 -2.70 -3.92 2.77
CA SER A 126 -1.48 -4.05 1.97
C SER A 126 -0.46 -2.97 2.32
N MET A 127 -0.90 -1.72 2.44
CA MET A 127 -0.04 -0.59 2.80
C MET A 127 0.56 -0.75 4.20
N ILE A 128 -0.24 -1.15 5.20
CA ILE A 128 0.26 -1.39 6.56
C ILE A 128 1.30 -2.51 6.57
N GLY A 129 1.04 -3.62 5.87
CA GLY A 129 1.97 -4.74 5.76
C GLY A 129 3.28 -4.34 5.06
N ALA A 130 3.17 -3.60 3.96
CA ALA A 130 4.30 -3.10 3.20
C ALA A 130 5.16 -2.11 4.02
N ALA A 131 4.53 -1.17 4.73
CA ALA A 131 5.21 -0.20 5.59
C ALA A 131 5.88 -0.88 6.79
N THR A 132 5.24 -1.91 7.37
CA THR A 132 5.82 -2.68 8.48
C THR A 132 7.04 -3.49 8.01
N ALA A 133 6.95 -4.13 6.85
CA ALA A 133 8.08 -4.86 6.28
C ALA A 133 9.25 -3.94 5.92
N ASP A 134 8.97 -2.78 5.31
CA ASP A 134 9.97 -1.75 4.98
C ASP A 134 10.71 -1.24 6.22
N THR A 135 9.98 -1.00 7.32
CA THR A 135 10.55 -0.45 8.56
C THR A 135 11.29 -1.48 9.42
N ILE A 136 10.80 -2.73 9.52
CA ILE A 136 11.44 -3.77 10.33
C ILE A 136 12.64 -4.37 9.59
N LEU A 137 12.50 -4.66 8.30
CA LEU A 137 13.54 -5.36 7.53
C LEU A 137 14.56 -4.39 6.91
N GLY A 138 14.24 -3.10 6.81
CA GLY A 138 15.17 -2.05 6.42
C GLY A 138 16.21 -1.69 7.50
N GLN A 139 16.09 -2.22 8.72
CA GLN A 139 17.03 -2.01 9.83
C GLN A 139 18.14 -3.08 9.93
N GLY A 140 18.07 -4.14 9.11
CA GLY A 140 19.00 -5.28 9.12
C GLY A 140 20.23 -5.12 8.22
#